data_AF-A0A0K2U7M2-F1
#
_entry.id   AF-A0A0K2U7M2-F1
#
_cell.length_a   1.000
_cell.length_b   1.000
_cell.length_c   1.000
_cell.angle_alpha   90.00
_cell.angle_beta   90.00
_cell.angle_gamma   90.00
#
_symmetry.space_group_name_H-M   'P 1'
#
loop_
_entity.id
_entity.type
_entity.pdbx_description
1 polymer ?
#
loop_
_entity_poly.entity_id
_entity_poly.type
_entity_poly.pdbx_seq_one_letter_code
_entity_poly.pdbx_strand_id
1 'polypeptide(L)'
;GLYALINNAGICICGEFEWQTWSQLENQVNVNLLGALRVTKHCLPLLKAGQGRILNVSSVAGLYGYPGLSAYCATKHAIEGMSTVIREELAKFNVNVITIQPGDFSKATHLLDNHHRNMNEMWGEMSDASREEYKEYFITYHNGVAKSGMTRKKMKPMSYLPDSLMRGFENALLTKVPDDNYLLLPTLYSQIKMITLSLLPLRLSQYLVSRRYRHSLPPVNNNPYLLRESVRSSSCSVISYDTASTKSYGSTISVSSLHTSSSIRL
;
A
#
# COMPACT_ATOMS: atom_id res chain seq x y z
N GLY A 1 19.77 -27.43 -3.68
CA GLY A 1 18.51 -26.66 -3.57
C GLY A 1 18.79 -25.18 -3.75
N LEU A 2 17.75 -24.34 -3.66
CA LEU A 2 17.88 -22.87 -3.73
C LEU A 2 18.13 -22.31 -2.34
N TYR A 3 19.19 -21.50 -2.18
CA TYR A 3 19.56 -20.90 -0.89
C TYR A 3 18.60 -19.79 -0.46
N ALA A 4 18.29 -18.86 -1.35
CA ALA A 4 17.40 -17.74 -1.06
C ALA A 4 16.60 -17.33 -2.30
N LEU A 5 15.37 -16.88 -2.06
CA LEU A 5 14.51 -16.17 -3.01
C LEU A 5 14.24 -14.78 -2.44
N ILE A 6 14.44 -13.73 -3.23
CA ILE A 6 14.11 -12.36 -2.83
C ILE A 6 13.02 -11.81 -3.74
N ASN A 7 11.79 -11.70 -3.22
CA ASN A 7 10.68 -11.06 -3.89
C ASN A 7 10.78 -9.54 -3.68
N ASN A 8 11.60 -8.90 -4.52
CA ASN A 8 11.87 -7.45 -4.46
C ASN A 8 11.03 -6.62 -5.44
N ALA A 9 10.57 -7.20 -6.55
CA ALA A 9 9.85 -6.46 -7.58
C ALA A 9 8.62 -5.75 -6.99
N GLY A 10 8.49 -4.46 -7.29
CA GLY A 10 7.38 -3.66 -6.82
C GLY A 10 7.29 -2.30 -7.51
N ILE A 11 6.06 -1.83 -7.69
CA ILE A 11 5.72 -0.52 -8.22
C ILE A 11 4.87 0.24 -7.20
N CYS A 12 5.00 1.56 -7.20
CA CYS A 12 4.20 2.44 -6.38
C CYS A 12 3.59 3.52 -7.29
N ILE A 13 2.28 3.65 -7.22
CA ILE A 13 1.56 4.70 -7.94
C ILE A 13 0.92 5.62 -6.90
N CYS A 14 1.40 6.85 -6.84
CA CYS A 14 0.90 7.87 -5.91
C CYS A 14 -0.28 8.62 -6.53
N GLY A 15 -1.41 8.62 -5.83
CA GLY A 15 -2.64 9.29 -6.24
C GLY A 15 -3.79 8.82 -5.35
N GLU A 16 -4.79 9.68 -5.11
CA GLU A 16 -5.98 9.25 -4.37
C GLU A 16 -6.74 8.16 -5.13
N PHE A 17 -7.51 7.38 -4.38
CA PHE A 17 -8.15 6.17 -4.91
C PHE A 17 -9.04 6.46 -6.13
N GLU A 18 -9.80 7.58 -6.11
CA GLU A 18 -10.67 7.99 -7.21
C GLU A 18 -9.89 8.39 -8.47
N TRP A 19 -8.65 8.84 -8.33
CA TRP A 19 -7.83 9.30 -9.46
C TRP A 19 -7.14 8.15 -10.17
N GLN A 20 -6.80 7.09 -9.44
CA GLN A 20 -6.07 5.96 -10.00
C GLN A 20 -6.95 5.23 -11.01
N THR A 21 -6.40 5.00 -12.20
CA THR A 21 -7.11 4.26 -13.23
C THR A 21 -7.22 2.78 -12.84
N TRP A 22 -8.21 2.07 -13.38
CA TRP A 22 -8.35 0.63 -13.11
C TRP A 22 -7.12 -0.16 -13.53
N SER A 23 -6.51 0.20 -14.66
CA SER A 23 -5.27 -0.42 -15.13
C SER A 23 -4.11 -0.20 -14.16
N GLN A 24 -4.00 0.97 -13.53
CA GLN A 24 -2.99 1.27 -12.50
C GLN A 24 -3.24 0.48 -11.20
N LEU A 25 -4.50 0.36 -10.78
CA LEU A 25 -4.88 -0.46 -9.61
C LEU A 25 -4.52 -1.93 -9.85
N GLU A 26 -4.93 -2.49 -10.98
CA GLU A 26 -4.66 -3.88 -11.37
C GLU A 26 -3.16 -4.15 -11.53
N ASN A 27 -2.42 -3.24 -12.14
CA ASN A 27 -0.98 -3.40 -12.34
C ASN A 27 -0.23 -3.49 -11.01
N GLN A 28 -0.58 -2.64 -10.03
CA GLN A 28 0.02 -2.69 -8.69
C GLN A 28 -0.25 -4.04 -8.02
N VAL A 29 -1.47 -4.58 -8.11
CA VAL A 29 -1.80 -5.92 -7.57
C VAL A 29 -1.03 -7.02 -8.29
N ASN A 30 -0.99 -6.97 -9.62
CA ASN A 30 -0.32 -7.96 -10.45
C ASN A 30 1.18 -8.04 -10.16
N VAL A 31 1.86 -6.90 -10.06
CA VAL A 31 3.30 -6.84 -9.82
C VAL A 31 3.62 -7.12 -8.35
N ASN A 32 3.03 -6.35 -7.43
CA ASN A 32 3.47 -6.33 -6.03
C ASN A 32 3.05 -7.58 -5.26
N LEU A 33 1.90 -8.17 -5.61
CA LEU A 33 1.33 -9.32 -4.89
C LEU A 33 1.38 -10.59 -5.72
N LEU A 34 0.71 -10.59 -6.88
CA LEU A 34 0.59 -11.82 -7.68
C LEU A 34 1.94 -12.27 -8.24
N GLY A 35 2.83 -11.33 -8.58
CA GLY A 35 4.22 -11.63 -8.97
C GLY A 35 4.96 -12.42 -7.89
N ALA A 36 4.97 -11.91 -6.66
CA ALA A 36 5.61 -12.58 -5.52
C ALA A 36 4.99 -13.95 -5.22
N LEU A 37 3.65 -14.07 -5.27
CA LEU A 37 2.94 -15.34 -5.10
C LEU A 37 3.35 -16.38 -6.14
N ARG A 38 3.33 -16.00 -7.42
CA ARG A 38 3.66 -16.88 -8.55
C ARG A 38 5.09 -17.40 -8.45
N VAL A 39 6.05 -16.50 -8.23
CA VAL A 39 7.48 -16.86 -8.13
C VAL A 39 7.71 -17.74 -6.91
N THR A 40 7.18 -17.35 -5.75
CA THR A 40 7.31 -18.15 -4.51
C THR A 40 6.79 -19.56 -4.71
N LYS A 41 5.54 -19.70 -5.20
CA LYS A 41 4.91 -21.00 -5.43
C LYS A 41 5.72 -21.88 -6.38
N HIS A 42 6.27 -21.30 -7.45
CA HIS A 42 7.08 -22.02 -8.42
C HIS A 42 8.43 -22.48 -7.84
N CYS A 43 9.07 -21.65 -7.02
CA CYS A 43 10.38 -21.96 -6.41
C CYS A 43 10.31 -22.88 -5.19
N LEU A 44 9.12 -23.16 -4.64
CA LEU A 44 8.97 -23.96 -3.42
C LEU A 44 9.71 -25.31 -3.42
N PRO A 45 9.69 -26.13 -4.50
CA PRO A 45 10.42 -27.40 -4.50
C PRO A 45 11.92 -27.21 -4.28
N LEU A 46 12.51 -26.20 -4.94
CA LEU A 46 13.94 -25.89 -4.82
C LEU A 46 14.29 -25.32 -3.44
N LEU A 47 13.42 -24.46 -2.88
CA LEU A 47 13.59 -23.89 -1.55
C LEU A 47 13.54 -24.98 -0.47
N LYS A 48 12.59 -25.92 -0.55
CA LYS A 48 12.50 -27.05 0.36
C LYS A 48 13.73 -27.96 0.27
N ALA A 49 14.17 -28.29 -0.95
CA ALA A 49 15.38 -29.08 -1.16
C ALA A 49 16.66 -28.36 -0.69
N GLY A 50 16.63 -27.03 -0.59
CA GLY A 50 17.76 -26.23 -0.11
C GLY A 50 17.70 -25.87 1.37
N GLN A 51 16.57 -26.15 2.06
CA GLN A 51 16.26 -25.54 3.36
C GLN A 51 16.53 -24.03 3.33
N GLY A 52 16.10 -23.42 2.23
CA GLY A 52 16.44 -22.05 1.88
C GLY A 52 15.61 -21.02 2.66
N ARG A 53 15.57 -19.79 2.14
CA ARG A 53 14.78 -18.71 2.73
C ARG A 53 14.09 -17.85 1.67
N ILE A 54 12.94 -17.30 2.02
CA ILE A 54 12.18 -16.36 1.21
C ILE A 54 12.25 -14.99 1.89
N LEU A 55 12.72 -13.97 1.19
CA LEU A 55 12.67 -12.59 1.62
C LEU A 55 11.63 -11.85 0.79
N ASN A 56 10.55 -11.42 1.43
CA ASN A 56 9.51 -10.61 0.80
C ASN A 56 9.75 -9.14 1.14
N VAL A 57 10.02 -8.32 0.13
CA VAL A 57 10.18 -6.88 0.31
C VAL A 57 8.82 -6.21 0.41
N SER A 58 8.40 -5.98 1.65
CA SER A 58 7.18 -5.28 2.03
C SER A 58 7.44 -3.76 2.07
N SER A 59 6.93 -3.07 3.08
CA SER A 59 7.13 -1.65 3.37
C SER A 59 6.53 -1.33 4.74
N VAL A 60 6.88 -0.19 5.33
CA VAL A 60 6.05 0.42 6.37
C VAL A 60 4.59 0.66 5.93
N ALA A 61 4.35 0.78 4.62
CA ALA A 61 3.01 0.81 4.02
C ALA A 61 2.28 -0.54 4.04
N GLY A 62 2.96 -1.63 4.39
CA GLY A 62 2.34 -2.92 4.71
C GLY A 62 1.86 -3.03 6.15
N LEU A 63 2.19 -2.05 6.99
CA LEU A 63 1.80 -1.99 8.41
C LEU A 63 0.76 -0.89 8.68
N TYR A 64 0.81 0.20 7.90
CA TYR A 64 -0.07 1.35 8.06
C TYR A 64 -0.54 1.89 6.71
N GLY A 65 -1.78 2.40 6.68
CA GLY A 65 -2.33 3.09 5.52
C GLY A 65 -1.85 4.54 5.43
N TYR A 66 -1.54 4.98 4.20
CA TYR A 66 -1.14 6.34 3.90
C TYR A 66 -2.04 6.95 2.82
N PRO A 67 -2.54 8.19 3.00
CA PRO A 67 -3.35 8.86 1.98
C PRO A 67 -2.63 8.97 0.63
N GLY A 68 -3.34 8.69 -0.46
CA GLY A 68 -2.80 8.67 -1.81
C GLY A 68 -1.93 7.45 -2.16
N LEU A 69 -1.92 6.42 -1.32
CA LEU A 69 -1.23 5.15 -1.54
C LEU A 69 -2.14 3.94 -1.33
N SER A 70 -3.44 4.07 -1.61
CA SER A 70 -4.47 3.06 -1.30
C SER A 70 -4.11 1.67 -1.82
N ALA A 71 -3.94 1.52 -3.14
CA ALA A 71 -3.59 0.24 -3.77
C ALA A 71 -2.21 -0.27 -3.34
N TYR A 72 -1.21 0.61 -3.30
CA TYR A 72 0.13 0.24 -2.83
C TYR A 72 0.10 -0.32 -1.40
N CYS A 73 -0.55 0.37 -0.46
CA CYS A 73 -0.70 -0.09 0.93
C CYS A 73 -1.44 -1.43 0.98
N ALA A 74 -2.53 -1.60 0.22
CA ALA A 74 -3.27 -2.85 0.17
C ALA A 74 -2.38 -4.02 -0.28
N THR A 75 -1.59 -3.84 -1.34
CA THR A 75 -0.68 -4.89 -1.83
C THR A 75 0.42 -5.23 -0.83
N LYS A 76 0.97 -4.23 -0.11
CA LYS A 76 2.00 -4.47 0.90
C LYS A 76 1.44 -5.12 2.17
N HIS A 77 0.22 -4.78 2.59
CA HIS A 77 -0.47 -5.50 3.68
C HIS A 77 -0.76 -6.95 3.28
N ALA A 78 -1.14 -7.20 2.02
CA ALA A 78 -1.34 -8.55 1.52
C ALA A 78 -0.05 -9.39 1.56
N ILE A 79 1.12 -8.78 1.26
CA ILE A 79 2.42 -9.43 1.42
C ILE A 79 2.72 -9.78 2.88
N GLU A 80 2.44 -8.90 3.85
CA GLU A 80 2.62 -9.19 5.28
C GLU A 80 1.72 -10.37 5.72
N GLY A 81 0.42 -10.31 5.36
CA GLY A 81 -0.54 -11.35 5.68
C GLY A 81 -0.16 -12.70 5.07
N MET A 82 0.17 -12.71 3.78
CA MET A 82 0.66 -13.91 3.08
C MET A 82 1.91 -14.47 3.75
N SER A 83 2.89 -13.63 4.04
CA SER A 83 4.18 -14.04 4.62
C SER A 83 3.99 -14.68 6.00
N THR A 84 3.07 -14.15 6.80
CA THR A 84 2.72 -14.69 8.11
C THR A 84 2.22 -16.12 8.02
N VAL A 85 1.32 -16.40 7.07
CA VAL A 85 0.75 -17.75 6.92
C VAL A 85 1.78 -18.72 6.35
N ILE A 86 2.45 -18.37 5.25
CA ILE A 86 3.37 -19.31 4.59
C ILE A 86 4.62 -19.60 5.43
N ARG A 87 4.99 -18.74 6.38
CA ARG A 87 6.05 -19.00 7.35
C ARG A 87 5.74 -20.27 8.16
N GLU A 88 4.55 -20.34 8.73
CA GLU A 88 4.09 -21.50 9.51
C GLU A 88 3.98 -22.75 8.64
N GLU A 89 3.44 -22.61 7.42
CA GLU A 89 3.30 -23.74 6.50
C GLU A 89 4.65 -24.35 6.07
N LEU A 90 5.69 -23.52 5.97
CA LEU A 90 7.01 -23.88 5.48
C LEU A 90 8.02 -24.22 6.58
N ALA A 91 7.73 -23.88 7.84
CA ALA A 91 8.58 -24.17 9.00
C ALA A 91 8.96 -25.66 9.09
N LYS A 92 8.02 -26.57 8.82
CA LYS A 92 8.25 -28.03 8.82
C LYS A 92 9.26 -28.52 7.77
N PHE A 93 9.62 -27.68 6.81
CA PHE A 93 10.65 -27.94 5.79
C PHE A 93 11.96 -27.19 6.05
N ASN A 94 12.10 -26.53 7.20
CA ASN A 94 13.24 -25.65 7.53
C ASN A 94 13.44 -24.54 6.49
N VAL A 95 12.35 -24.01 5.92
CA VAL A 95 12.41 -22.86 5.01
C VAL A 95 11.97 -21.61 5.77
N ASN A 96 12.87 -20.65 5.92
CA ASN A 96 12.56 -19.39 6.61
C ASN A 96 11.81 -18.43 5.69
N VAL A 97 10.82 -17.71 6.21
CA VAL A 97 10.10 -16.66 5.48
C VAL A 97 10.24 -15.35 6.24
N ILE A 98 10.83 -14.36 5.59
CA ILE A 98 11.27 -13.11 6.21
C ILE A 98 10.61 -11.96 5.46
N THR A 99 10.06 -11.00 6.18
CA THR A 99 9.56 -9.74 5.61
C THR A 99 10.57 -8.63 5.86
N ILE A 100 10.92 -7.91 4.79
CA ILE A 100 11.72 -6.69 4.88
C ILE A 100 10.75 -5.52 4.81
N GLN A 101 10.80 -4.60 5.77
CA GLN A 101 9.88 -3.46 5.90
C GLN A 101 10.64 -2.14 5.77
N PRO A 102 11.05 -1.72 4.54
CA PRO A 102 11.72 -0.45 4.35
C PRO A 102 10.80 0.75 4.58
N GLY A 103 11.41 1.86 5.00
CA GLY A 103 10.82 3.19 4.91
C GLY A 103 10.75 3.76 3.49
N ASP A 104 10.56 5.07 3.41
CA ASP A 104 10.59 5.79 2.15
C ASP A 104 12.03 5.94 1.63
N PHE A 105 12.38 5.13 0.63
CA PHE A 105 13.63 5.23 -0.12
C PHE A 105 13.37 5.63 -1.58
N SER A 106 12.22 6.25 -1.87
CA SER A 106 11.85 6.63 -3.25
C SER A 106 12.82 7.59 -3.92
N LYS A 107 13.59 8.37 -3.16
CA LYS A 107 14.62 9.28 -3.68
C LYS A 107 15.97 8.61 -3.99
N ALA A 108 16.15 7.35 -3.59
CA ALA A 108 17.36 6.56 -3.83
C ALA A 108 17.08 5.34 -4.73
N THR A 109 15.84 5.19 -5.21
CA THR A 109 15.38 4.04 -5.97
C THR A 109 14.53 4.50 -7.15
N HIS A 110 14.32 3.62 -8.12
CA HIS A 110 13.50 3.88 -9.31
C HIS A 110 11.98 3.77 -9.05
N LEU A 111 11.55 3.75 -7.77
CA LEU A 111 10.16 3.46 -7.40
C LEU A 111 9.17 4.52 -7.90
N LEU A 112 9.62 5.77 -8.09
CA LEU A 112 8.79 6.90 -8.53
C LEU A 112 9.17 7.45 -9.92
N ASP A 113 10.02 6.76 -10.69
CA ASP A 113 10.50 7.27 -11.99
C ASP A 113 9.36 7.52 -12.99
N ASN A 114 8.30 6.70 -12.92
CA ASN A 114 7.13 6.82 -13.79
C ASN A 114 6.05 7.79 -13.25
N HIS A 115 6.31 8.54 -12.17
CA HIS A 115 5.30 9.36 -11.51
C HIS A 115 4.59 10.36 -12.43
N HIS A 116 5.35 11.05 -13.30
CA HIS A 116 4.75 12.00 -14.26
C HIS A 116 3.86 11.32 -15.30
N ARG A 117 4.25 10.12 -15.77
CA ARG A 117 3.43 9.33 -16.69
C ARG A 117 2.13 8.91 -16.02
N ASN A 118 2.24 8.33 -14.82
CA ASN A 118 1.08 7.89 -14.05
C ASN A 118 0.10 9.04 -13.78
N MET A 119 0.62 10.22 -13.40
CA MET A 119 -0.18 11.44 -13.21
C MET A 119 -0.93 11.83 -14.49
N ASN A 120 -0.27 11.81 -15.64
CA ASN A 120 -0.89 12.19 -16.91
C ASN A 120 -1.99 11.21 -17.32
N GLU A 121 -1.79 9.91 -17.09
CA GLU A 121 -2.82 8.88 -17.31
C GLU A 121 -4.05 9.12 -16.43
N MET A 122 -3.85 9.35 -15.12
CA MET A 122 -4.93 9.70 -14.19
C MET A 122 -5.71 10.92 -14.69
N TRP A 123 -5.00 12.00 -15.02
CA TRP A 123 -5.62 13.23 -15.51
C TRP A 123 -6.39 13.01 -16.83
N GLY A 124 -5.84 12.18 -17.72
CA GLY A 124 -6.43 11.84 -19.01
C GLY A 124 -7.74 11.05 -18.91
N GLU A 125 -7.85 10.15 -17.93
CA GLU A 125 -9.06 9.33 -17.72
C GLU A 125 -10.10 9.96 -16.79
N MET A 126 -9.73 10.99 -16.01
CA MET A 126 -10.69 11.73 -15.19
C MET A 126 -11.83 12.33 -16.01
N SER A 127 -13.04 12.28 -15.44
CA SER A 127 -14.20 13.01 -15.97
C SER A 127 -13.99 14.52 -15.89
N ASP A 128 -14.65 15.29 -16.74
CA ASP A 128 -14.55 16.76 -16.71
C ASP A 128 -15.04 17.36 -15.38
N ALA A 129 -16.06 16.74 -14.77
CA ALA A 129 -16.54 17.13 -13.44
C ALA A 129 -15.46 16.92 -12.36
N SER A 130 -14.83 15.74 -12.34
CA SER A 130 -13.73 15.44 -11.40
C SER A 130 -12.52 16.34 -11.65
N ARG A 131 -12.20 16.66 -12.91
CA ARG A 131 -11.12 17.60 -13.24
C ARG A 131 -11.40 18.98 -12.67
N GLU A 132 -12.61 19.50 -12.82
CA GLU A 132 -12.98 20.81 -12.26
C GLU A 132 -12.96 20.81 -10.73
N GLU A 133 -13.46 19.74 -10.11
CA GLU A 133 -13.45 19.57 -8.66
C GLU A 133 -12.02 19.54 -8.07
N TYR A 134 -11.13 18.75 -8.69
CA TYR A 134 -9.83 18.42 -8.11
C TYR A 134 -8.63 19.18 -8.69
N LYS A 135 -8.80 20.01 -9.75
CA LYS A 135 -7.68 20.60 -10.51
C LYS A 135 -6.49 21.11 -9.68
N GLU A 136 -6.73 22.06 -8.78
CA GLU A 136 -5.68 22.66 -7.96
C GLU A 136 -5.09 21.66 -6.97
N TYR A 137 -5.96 20.84 -6.36
CA TYR A 137 -5.59 19.83 -5.38
C TYR A 137 -4.70 18.74 -6.01
N PHE A 138 -5.10 18.23 -7.17
CA PHE A 138 -4.38 17.23 -7.97
C PHE A 138 -2.99 17.73 -8.35
N ILE A 139 -2.88 18.91 -8.97
CA ILE A 139 -1.60 19.48 -9.38
C ILE A 139 -0.69 19.69 -8.16
N THR A 140 -1.22 20.24 -7.07
CA THR A 140 -0.44 20.50 -5.85
C THR A 140 0.02 19.20 -5.19
N TYR A 141 -0.83 18.17 -5.17
CA TYR A 141 -0.49 16.85 -4.68
C TYR A 141 0.68 16.23 -5.47
N HIS A 142 0.56 16.16 -6.80
CA HIS A 142 1.56 15.50 -7.64
C HIS A 142 2.89 16.26 -7.68
N ASN A 143 2.87 17.60 -7.63
CA ASN A 143 4.06 18.42 -7.46
C ASN A 143 4.77 18.15 -6.12
N GLY A 144 3.98 17.95 -5.04
CA GLY A 144 4.48 17.56 -3.73
C GLY A 144 5.22 16.22 -3.76
N VAL A 145 4.64 15.22 -4.42
CA VAL A 145 5.24 13.90 -4.59
C VAL A 145 6.53 13.97 -5.41
N ALA A 146 6.51 14.65 -6.57
CA ALA A 146 7.71 14.82 -7.41
C ALA A 146 8.87 15.47 -6.62
N LYS A 147 8.57 16.48 -5.80
CA LYS A 147 9.57 17.18 -4.98
C LYS A 147 10.07 16.34 -3.81
N SER A 148 9.17 15.71 -3.06
CA SER A 148 9.46 15.22 -1.70
C SER A 148 9.23 13.71 -1.49
N GLY A 149 8.93 12.95 -2.54
CA GLY A 149 8.69 11.51 -2.46
C GLY A 149 7.33 11.15 -1.89
N MET A 150 7.17 9.89 -1.47
CA MET A 150 5.89 9.31 -1.01
C MET A 150 5.40 9.97 0.28
N THR A 151 6.31 10.34 1.17
CA THR A 151 5.95 10.86 2.51
C THR A 151 5.83 12.38 2.57
N ARG A 152 6.09 13.09 1.46
CA ARG A 152 6.09 14.56 1.32
C ARG A 152 6.95 15.30 2.35
N LYS A 153 7.81 14.58 3.10
CA LYS A 153 8.78 15.15 4.03
C LYS A 153 9.99 15.60 3.22
N LYS A 154 10.55 16.77 3.53
CA LYS A 154 11.86 17.15 2.97
C LYS A 154 12.87 16.06 3.33
N MET A 155 13.34 15.33 2.33
CA MET A 155 14.41 14.34 2.44
C MET A 155 15.63 14.88 1.70
N LYS A 156 16.82 14.60 2.24
CA LYS A 156 18.06 14.89 1.51
C LYS A 156 18.10 13.97 0.28
N PRO A 157 18.43 14.49 -0.92
CA PRO A 157 18.70 13.64 -2.08
C PRO A 157 19.74 12.59 -1.69
N MET A 158 19.53 11.36 -2.11
CA MET A 158 20.33 10.22 -1.71
C MET A 158 20.80 9.53 -2.97
N SER A 159 22.10 9.60 -3.25
CA SER A 159 22.72 8.98 -4.42
C SER A 159 23.07 7.50 -4.22
N TYR A 160 23.00 7.00 -2.98
CA TYR A 160 23.32 5.63 -2.61
C TYR A 160 22.38 5.15 -1.50
N LEU A 161 22.05 3.85 -1.49
CA LEU A 161 21.28 3.26 -0.42
C LEU A 161 22.06 3.30 0.91
N PRO A 162 21.42 3.59 2.04
CA PRO A 162 22.14 3.70 3.31
C PRO A 162 22.59 2.33 3.80
N ASP A 163 23.76 2.28 4.45
CA ASP A 163 24.33 1.04 4.99
C ASP A 163 23.41 0.30 5.96
N SER A 164 22.50 1.00 6.63
CA SER A 164 21.51 0.37 7.50
C SER A 164 20.50 -0.48 6.72
N LEU A 165 20.15 -0.07 5.50
CA LEU A 165 19.30 -0.85 4.61
C LEU A 165 20.06 -2.08 4.12
N MET A 166 21.27 -1.90 3.60
CA MET A 166 22.10 -2.99 3.07
C MET A 166 22.41 -4.04 4.12
N ARG A 167 22.86 -3.63 5.32
CA ARG A 167 23.08 -4.54 6.44
C ARG A 167 21.82 -5.27 6.88
N GLY A 168 20.66 -4.63 6.78
CA GLY A 168 19.37 -5.27 7.04
C GLY A 168 19.10 -6.45 6.10
N PHE A 169 19.33 -6.27 4.80
CA PHE A 169 19.24 -7.35 3.81
C PHE A 169 20.29 -8.43 4.04
N GLU A 170 21.54 -8.06 4.30
CA GLU A 170 22.62 -9.01 4.61
C GLU A 170 22.28 -9.85 5.83
N ASN A 171 21.79 -9.23 6.92
CA ASN A 171 21.40 -9.95 8.12
C ASN A 171 20.24 -10.92 7.84
N ALA A 172 19.21 -10.50 7.12
CA ALA A 172 18.11 -11.39 6.74
C ALA A 172 18.60 -12.57 5.86
N LEU A 173 19.55 -12.32 4.95
CA LEU A 173 20.08 -13.32 4.04
C LEU A 173 21.05 -14.29 4.68
N LEU A 174 21.93 -13.82 5.56
CA LEU A 174 23.13 -14.55 5.97
C LEU A 174 23.08 -15.02 7.43
N THR A 175 22.22 -14.44 8.27
CA THR A 175 22.11 -14.87 9.67
C THR A 175 21.60 -16.30 9.74
N LYS A 176 22.19 -17.11 10.64
CA LYS A 176 21.83 -18.52 10.84
C LYS A 176 20.37 -18.68 11.28
N VAL A 177 19.94 -17.83 12.22
CA VAL A 177 18.56 -17.74 12.72
C VAL A 177 18.11 -16.30 12.50
N PRO A 178 17.49 -16.00 11.35
CA PRO A 178 17.02 -14.65 11.03
C PRO A 178 15.76 -14.31 11.83
N ASP A 179 15.52 -13.01 12.04
CA ASP A 179 14.24 -12.53 12.52
C ASP A 179 13.16 -12.64 11.44
N ASP A 180 11.90 -12.75 11.85
CA ASP A 180 10.77 -12.83 10.91
C ASP A 180 10.55 -11.52 10.14
N ASN A 181 10.86 -10.38 10.77
CA ASN A 181 10.57 -9.04 10.27
C ASN A 181 11.78 -8.12 10.48
N TYR A 182 12.24 -7.46 9.42
CA TYR A 182 13.31 -6.46 9.48
C TYR A 182 12.76 -5.07 9.15
N LEU A 183 12.60 -4.22 10.17
CA LEU A 183 12.16 -2.84 10.03
C LEU A 183 13.33 -1.92 9.66
N LEU A 184 13.46 -1.59 8.37
CA LEU A 184 14.61 -0.85 7.84
C LEU A 184 14.28 0.62 7.64
N LEU A 185 14.44 1.39 8.72
CA LEU A 185 14.23 2.85 8.72
C LEU A 185 15.54 3.62 8.95
N PRO A 186 15.67 4.84 8.40
CA PRO A 186 16.92 5.60 8.45
C PRO A 186 17.41 5.95 9.85
N THR A 187 16.51 6.07 10.83
CA THR A 187 16.85 6.46 12.20
C THR A 187 16.22 5.54 13.23
N LEU A 188 16.94 5.29 14.33
CA LEU A 188 16.43 4.52 15.48
C LEU A 188 15.13 5.13 16.04
N TYR A 189 15.06 6.45 16.10
CA TYR A 189 13.82 7.16 16.46
C TYR A 189 12.64 6.74 15.59
N SER A 190 12.83 6.61 14.27
CA SER A 190 11.76 6.20 13.36
C SER A 190 11.39 4.73 13.59
N GLN A 191 12.34 3.86 13.88
CA GLN A 191 12.08 2.45 14.23
C GLN A 191 11.25 2.34 15.51
N ILE A 192 11.71 2.95 16.60
CA ILE A 192 10.99 2.98 17.88
C ILE A 192 9.60 3.58 17.70
N LYS A 193 9.48 4.67 16.94
CA LYS A 193 8.18 5.27 16.62
C LYS A 193 7.23 4.29 15.92
N MET A 194 7.71 3.51 14.96
CA MET A 194 6.85 2.57 14.24
C MET A 194 6.48 1.35 15.08
N ILE A 195 7.39 0.87 15.94
CA ILE A 195 7.11 -0.19 16.91
C ILE A 195 6.12 0.29 17.97
N THR A 196 6.29 1.50 18.50
CA THR A 196 5.33 2.06 19.47
C THR A 196 3.95 2.24 18.86
N LEU A 197 3.85 2.67 17.59
CA LEU A 197 2.57 2.74 16.89
C LEU A 197 1.90 1.37 16.73
N SER A 198 2.64 0.26 16.64
CA SER A 198 2.05 -1.07 16.44
C SER A 198 1.51 -1.65 17.75
N LEU A 199 1.96 -1.13 18.89
CA LEU A 199 1.43 -1.46 20.21
C LEU A 199 0.15 -0.68 20.55
N LEU A 200 -0.15 0.41 19.83
CA LEU A 200 -1.36 1.19 20.06
C LEU A 200 -2.59 0.52 19.43
N PRO A 201 -3.79 0.72 20.01
CA PRO A 201 -5.04 0.31 19.37
C PRO A 201 -5.15 0.85 17.94
N LEU A 202 -5.66 0.04 17.01
CA LEU A 202 -5.71 0.34 15.58
C LEU A 202 -6.27 1.73 15.26
N ARG A 203 -7.36 2.13 15.94
CA ARG A 203 -7.98 3.46 15.75
C ARG A 203 -7.02 4.59 16.11
N LEU A 204 -6.25 4.43 17.18
CA LEU A 204 -5.32 5.46 17.66
C LEU A 204 -4.09 5.53 16.75
N SER A 205 -3.52 4.38 16.38
CA SER A 205 -2.36 4.35 15.46
C SER A 205 -2.72 4.96 14.10
N GLN A 206 -3.87 4.59 13.53
CA GLN A 206 -4.41 5.19 12.31
C GLN A 206 -4.70 6.69 12.46
N TYR A 207 -5.24 7.12 13.60
CA TYR A 207 -5.46 8.54 13.86
C TYR A 207 -4.13 9.32 13.89
N LEU A 208 -3.11 8.82 14.59
CA LEU A 208 -1.80 9.49 14.68
C LEU A 208 -1.07 9.55 13.33
N VAL A 209 -1.17 8.47 12.54
CA VAL A 209 -0.66 8.46 11.17
C VAL A 209 -1.44 9.46 10.32
N SER A 210 -2.78 9.34 10.24
CA SER A 210 -3.60 10.20 9.39
C SER A 210 -3.52 11.68 9.74
N ARG A 211 -3.41 12.05 11.03
CA ARG A 211 -3.25 13.44 11.48
C ARG A 211 -1.99 14.06 10.89
N ARG A 212 -0.88 13.32 10.87
CA ARG A 212 0.38 13.79 10.29
C ARG A 212 0.26 14.01 8.77
N TYR A 213 -0.40 13.09 8.07
CA TYR A 213 -0.54 13.16 6.61
C TYR A 213 -1.60 14.18 6.16
N ARG A 214 -2.69 14.37 6.92
CA ARG A 214 -3.73 15.39 6.63
C ARG A 214 -3.15 16.80 6.53
N HIS A 215 -2.27 17.18 7.45
CA HIS A 215 -1.59 18.49 7.38
C HIS A 215 -0.64 18.63 6.18
N SER A 216 -0.29 17.51 5.53
CA SER A 216 0.57 17.51 4.35
C SER A 216 -0.22 17.55 3.05
N LEU A 217 -1.53 17.26 3.07
CA LEU A 217 -2.40 17.34 1.88
C LEU A 217 -2.84 18.80 1.66
N PRO A 218 -2.88 19.27 0.39
CA PRO A 218 -3.48 20.56 0.09
C PRO A 218 -4.96 20.58 0.51
N PRO A 219 -5.53 21.73 0.87
CA PRO A 219 -6.97 21.81 1.09
C PRO A 219 -7.70 21.51 -0.23
N VAL A 220 -8.72 20.66 -0.20
CA VAL A 220 -9.73 20.61 -1.26
C VAL A 220 -10.52 21.91 -1.11
N ASN A 221 -10.67 22.65 -2.21
CA ASN A 221 -11.25 23.99 -2.33
C ASN A 221 -12.16 24.44 -1.16
N ASN A 222 -11.96 25.65 -0.64
CA ASN A 222 -12.83 26.29 0.38
C ASN A 222 -14.21 26.65 -0.21
N ASN A 223 -14.96 25.69 -0.75
CA ASN A 223 -16.31 25.93 -1.27
C ASN A 223 -17.32 25.69 -0.14
N PRO A 224 -17.78 26.73 0.60
CA PRO A 224 -18.70 26.58 1.73
C PRO A 224 -20.08 26.05 1.32
N TYR A 225 -20.38 25.96 0.02
CA TYR A 225 -21.66 25.46 -0.48
C TYR A 225 -21.75 23.92 -0.47
N LEU A 226 -20.63 23.19 -0.61
CA LEU A 226 -20.63 21.72 -0.54
C LEU A 226 -20.72 21.18 0.91
N LEU A 227 -20.28 21.97 1.90
CA LEU A 227 -20.33 21.60 3.32
C LEU A 227 -21.71 21.84 3.96
N ARG A 228 -22.62 22.59 3.32
CA ARG A 228 -23.92 22.96 3.89
C ARG A 228 -25.10 22.11 3.44
N GLU A 229 -25.01 21.39 2.32
CA GLU A 229 -26.14 20.57 1.83
C GLU A 229 -26.18 19.15 2.40
N SER A 230 -25.07 18.60 2.91
CA SER A 230 -25.01 17.20 3.34
C SER A 230 -25.64 16.88 4.71
N VAL A 231 -26.24 17.87 5.41
CA VAL A 231 -26.80 17.66 6.76
C VAL A 231 -28.34 17.72 6.80
N ARG A 232 -29.03 17.85 5.65
CA ARG A 232 -30.51 17.83 5.65
C ARG A 232 -31.07 16.88 4.61
N SER A 233 -31.58 15.76 5.13
CA SER A 233 -32.18 14.61 4.46
C SER A 233 -31.16 13.66 3.81
N SER A 234 -31.03 12.47 4.39
CA SER A 234 -30.33 11.38 3.72
C SER A 234 -31.04 10.09 4.09
N SER A 235 -31.88 9.62 3.18
CA SER A 235 -32.22 8.20 3.09
C SER A 235 -30.92 7.40 3.05
N CYS A 236 -30.72 6.47 3.98
CA CYS A 236 -29.52 5.65 4.02
C CYS A 236 -29.60 4.58 2.93
N SER A 237 -28.84 4.75 1.85
CA SER A 237 -28.69 3.74 0.80
C SER A 237 -27.51 2.83 1.14
N VAL A 238 -27.76 1.57 1.50
CA VAL A 238 -26.70 0.57 1.72
C VAL A 238 -26.59 -0.30 0.49
N ILE A 239 -25.42 -0.28 -0.16
CA ILE A 239 -25.08 -1.21 -1.26
C ILE A 239 -24.27 -2.35 -0.65
N SER A 240 -24.80 -3.58 -0.74
CA SER A 240 -24.08 -4.81 -0.38
C SER A 240 -23.86 -5.62 -1.65
N TYR A 241 -22.69 -6.25 -1.78
CA TYR A 241 -22.33 -7.08 -2.92
C TYR A 241 -21.83 -8.43 -2.40
N ASP A 242 -22.40 -9.51 -2.92
CA ASP A 242 -22.04 -10.88 -2.54
C ASP A 242 -21.47 -11.61 -3.76
N THR A 243 -20.16 -11.84 -3.76
CA THR A 243 -19.51 -12.72 -4.75
C THR A 243 -19.55 -14.15 -4.29
N ALA A 244 -20.68 -14.81 -4.52
CA ALA A 244 -20.78 -16.26 -4.44
C ALA A 244 -20.93 -16.85 -5.86
N SER A 245 -19.82 -17.11 -6.56
CA SER A 245 -19.67 -18.16 -7.58
C SER A 245 -18.44 -17.93 -8.46
N THR A 246 -17.50 -18.87 -8.40
CA THR A 246 -16.41 -19.04 -9.35
C THR A 246 -16.92 -19.70 -10.63
N LYS A 247 -16.97 -18.94 -11.74
CA LYS A 247 -16.60 -19.39 -13.10
C LYS A 247 -16.69 -18.25 -14.12
N SER A 248 -15.57 -18.04 -14.82
CA SER A 248 -15.39 -17.17 -15.99
C SER A 248 -15.37 -15.65 -15.73
N TYR A 249 -14.34 -15.02 -16.30
CA TYR A 249 -14.11 -13.58 -16.32
C TYR A 249 -15.36 -12.81 -16.76
N GLY A 250 -15.81 -11.86 -15.92
CA GLY A 250 -16.90 -10.93 -16.20
C GLY A 250 -17.86 -10.78 -15.03
N SER A 251 -17.44 -10.11 -13.95
CA SER A 251 -18.36 -9.71 -12.87
C SER A 251 -19.13 -8.46 -13.29
N THR A 252 -20.42 -8.62 -13.63
CA THR A 252 -21.36 -7.50 -13.81
C THR A 252 -21.72 -6.93 -12.45
N ILE A 253 -21.50 -5.62 -12.25
CA ILE A 253 -21.97 -4.91 -11.06
C ILE A 253 -23.49 -4.74 -11.19
N SER A 254 -24.26 -5.39 -10.31
CA SER A 254 -25.69 -5.12 -10.16
C SER A 254 -25.92 -4.33 -8.87
N VAL A 255 -26.55 -3.16 -8.99
CA VAL A 255 -26.87 -2.28 -7.86
C VAL A 255 -28.32 -2.54 -7.46
N SER A 256 -28.55 -3.08 -6.27
CA SER A 256 -29.91 -3.19 -5.70
C SER A 256 -30.07 -2.21 -4.55
N SER A 257 -31.00 -1.25 -4.67
CA SER A 257 -31.37 -0.33 -3.61
C SER A 257 -32.39 -0.97 -2.66
N LEU A 258 -32.05 -1.12 -1.38
CA LEU A 258 -33.03 -1.46 -0.34
C LEU A 258 -33.72 -0.17 0.14
N HIS A 259 -35.01 -0.01 -0.18
CA HIS A 259 -35.85 1.04 0.38
C HIS A 259 -36.50 0.54 1.68
N THR A 260 -36.00 0.99 2.84
CA THR A 260 -36.73 0.85 4.11
C THR A 260 -37.61 2.08 4.31
N SER A 261 -38.93 1.93 4.10
CA SER A 261 -39.94 2.89 4.55
C SER A 261 -40.25 2.60 6.02
N SER A 262 -39.73 3.42 6.92
CA SER A 262 -40.20 3.44 8.30
C SER A 262 -41.40 4.40 8.38
N SER A 263 -42.60 3.86 8.20
CA SER A 263 -43.84 4.55 8.58
C SER A 263 -43.95 4.57 10.11
N ILE A 264 -43.76 5.74 10.70
CA ILE A 264 -44.09 6.01 12.11
C ILE A 264 -45.62 5.96 12.21
N ARG A 265 -46.16 4.97 12.94
CA ARG A 265 -47.54 5.00 13.44
C ARG A 265 -47.50 5.62 14.84
N LEU A 266 -48.10 6.81 14.92
CA LEU A 266 -48.57 7.62 16.07
C LEU A 266 -47.85 7.45 17.41
#